data_AF-A0A2Z2KJE9-F1
#
_entry.id   AF-A0A2Z2KJE9-F1
#
_cell.length_a   1.000
_cell.length_b   1.000
_cell.length_c   1.000
_cell.angle_alpha   90.00
_cell.angle_beta   90.00
_cell.angle_gamma   90.00
#
_symmetry.space_group_name_H-M   'P 1'
#
loop_
_entity.id
_entity.type
_entity.pdbx_description
1 polymer ?
#
loop_
_entity_poly.entity_id
_entity_poly.type
_entity_poly.pdbx_seq_one_letter_code
_entity_poly.pdbx_strand_id
1 'polypeptide(L)'
;MEWLEFLKIKGFFHRDETLNNVIYSSRVQKVLIEELTSEFAVVWSKDFSLYMDDEPILSLPSENHLLTSTIDLCNDEVEIKIELKKSKIITSTILDEHNVIVYSQADILLNNLQDLSLSALERFVFINPNQLTYIIVYDDPNYSNAISNNFITIGDINALNNSFNEPEKQYKIIKDRIKERNENVRWYRETSFLPPDVFYFYDNESNKLSGFLNKKAASMCVAFTALNTDYLDEDKLYESTYSGLKQTKFQLIVPDSSQKEQIDKIFSLYDWAYSEKTADKLGLIQNIINLHIKEEINLNLEPLLKNASEIFEMVKENYRVYIQKSVKAYLDERKQVEDFIRTTSNEISKQISGLTDIVTKNLFGLLATAITAAIGFNKPENQPYIPWVLYIYSFFSIALTIYYSTLANANKKAIIEIYNKRVADYKKIFFEDRIDKITGNSIVMQTKIFRRYLHWTVWPSIAISLTAITFGLILHGVISKLFSLIQQMINLIINGIT
;
A
#
# COMPACT_ATOMS: atom_id res chain seq x y z
N MET A 1 33.74 -35.09 -11.80
CA MET A 1 32.78 -36.21 -11.97
C MET A 1 33.50 -37.37 -12.64
N GLU A 2 34.19 -38.18 -11.85
CA GLU A 2 35.09 -39.24 -12.37
C GLU A 2 34.36 -40.27 -13.25
N TRP A 3 33.11 -40.61 -12.92
CA TRP A 3 32.30 -41.57 -13.68
C TRP A 3 31.98 -41.10 -15.10
N LEU A 4 31.77 -39.79 -15.32
CA LEU A 4 31.44 -39.24 -16.63
C LEU A 4 32.68 -39.21 -17.53
N GLU A 5 33.83 -38.84 -16.97
CA GLU A 5 35.11 -38.90 -17.67
C GLU A 5 35.45 -40.34 -18.06
N PHE A 6 35.22 -41.30 -17.16
CA PHE A 6 35.36 -42.73 -17.45
C PHE A 6 34.53 -43.15 -18.67
N LEU A 7 33.22 -42.82 -18.68
CA LEU A 7 32.34 -43.16 -19.79
C LEU A 7 32.83 -42.56 -21.12
N LYS A 8 33.24 -41.28 -21.12
CA LYS A 8 33.79 -40.62 -22.32
C LYS A 8 35.07 -41.29 -22.82
N ILE A 9 36.01 -41.63 -21.93
CA ILE A 9 37.27 -42.31 -22.28
C ILE A 9 37.01 -43.69 -22.89
N LYS A 10 36.00 -44.41 -22.38
CA LYS A 10 35.59 -45.71 -22.90
C LYS A 10 34.67 -45.62 -24.13
N GLY A 11 34.48 -44.43 -24.69
CA GLY A 11 33.71 -44.24 -25.92
C GLY A 11 32.19 -44.40 -25.76
N PHE A 12 31.66 -44.17 -24.55
CA PHE A 12 30.21 -44.06 -24.35
C PHE A 12 29.73 -42.67 -24.73
N PHE A 13 28.60 -42.63 -25.43
CA PHE A 13 27.94 -41.41 -25.85
C PHE A 13 26.56 -41.33 -25.19
N HIS A 14 26.10 -40.11 -24.92
CA HIS A 14 24.73 -39.87 -24.48
C HIS A 14 23.76 -40.38 -25.54
N ARG A 15 22.75 -41.15 -25.12
CA ARG A 15 21.74 -41.72 -26.01
C ARG A 15 20.36 -41.11 -25.79
N ASP A 16 19.92 -41.11 -24.53
CA ASP A 16 18.59 -40.66 -24.16
C ASP A 16 18.57 -40.20 -22.69
N GLU A 17 17.62 -39.35 -22.35
CA GLU A 17 17.49 -38.79 -21.02
C GLU A 17 16.06 -38.41 -20.68
N THR A 18 15.56 -38.98 -19.59
CA THR A 18 14.24 -38.69 -19.04
C THR A 18 14.35 -37.82 -17.79
N LEU A 19 13.22 -37.51 -17.14
CA LEU A 19 13.22 -36.78 -15.87
C LEU A 19 14.01 -37.51 -14.77
N ASN A 20 13.98 -38.85 -14.77
CA ASN A 20 14.52 -39.65 -13.68
C ASN A 20 15.83 -40.37 -14.03
N ASN A 21 16.06 -40.65 -15.31
CA ASN A 21 17.15 -41.51 -15.76
C ASN A 21 17.92 -40.85 -16.90
N VAL A 22 19.21 -41.19 -17.02
CA VAL A 22 20.06 -40.86 -18.17
C VAL A 22 20.68 -42.14 -18.72
N ILE A 23 20.73 -42.26 -20.03
CA ILE A 23 21.19 -43.46 -20.73
C ILE A 23 22.41 -43.10 -21.58
N TYR A 24 23.49 -43.83 -21.34
CA TYR A 24 24.70 -43.79 -22.16
C TYR A 24 24.84 -45.11 -22.91
N SER A 25 25.32 -45.07 -24.15
CA SER A 25 25.57 -46.28 -24.92
C SER A 25 26.89 -46.29 -25.67
N SER A 26 27.45 -47.48 -25.85
CA SER A 26 28.62 -47.72 -26.68
C SER A 26 28.57 -49.11 -27.30
N ARG A 27 29.31 -49.32 -28.39
CA ARG A 27 29.57 -50.65 -28.92
C ARG A 27 30.89 -51.16 -28.36
N VAL A 28 30.83 -52.31 -27.69
CA VAL A 28 31.97 -52.88 -26.96
C VAL A 28 32.13 -54.33 -27.38
N GLN A 29 33.38 -54.78 -27.47
CA GLN A 29 33.68 -56.19 -27.71
C GLN A 29 33.30 -57.00 -26.48
N LYS A 30 32.67 -58.16 -26.70
CA LYS A 30 32.21 -59.10 -25.67
C LYS A 30 33.25 -59.37 -24.56
N VAL A 31 34.52 -59.50 -24.94
CA VAL A 31 35.64 -59.80 -24.02
C VAL A 31 35.92 -58.67 -23.03
N LEU A 32 35.56 -57.43 -23.35
CA LEU A 32 35.84 -56.24 -22.54
C LEU A 32 34.69 -55.85 -21.62
N ILE A 33 33.53 -56.51 -21.73
CA ILE A 33 32.30 -56.10 -21.02
C ILE A 33 32.44 -56.28 -19.51
N GLU A 34 32.99 -57.42 -19.04
CA GLU A 34 33.16 -57.68 -17.61
C GLU A 34 34.14 -56.70 -16.95
N GLU A 35 35.27 -56.43 -17.63
CA GLU A 35 36.27 -55.46 -17.18
C GLU A 35 35.66 -54.07 -17.09
N LEU A 36 35.00 -53.62 -18.17
CA LEU A 36 34.38 -52.30 -18.23
C LEU A 36 33.31 -52.11 -17.16
N THR A 37 32.46 -53.13 -16.96
CA THR A 37 31.39 -53.11 -15.97
C THR A 37 31.94 -53.06 -14.55
N SER A 38 33.00 -53.81 -14.29
CA SER A 38 33.67 -53.83 -12.98
C SER A 38 34.36 -52.49 -12.68
N GLU A 39 35.09 -51.93 -13.65
CA GLU A 39 35.71 -50.61 -13.54
C GLU A 39 34.65 -49.51 -13.30
N PHE A 40 33.56 -49.54 -14.08
CA PHE A 40 32.48 -48.57 -13.92
C PHE A 40 31.80 -48.67 -12.55
N ALA A 41 31.54 -49.89 -12.07
CA ALA A 41 30.94 -50.11 -10.75
C ALA A 41 31.80 -49.52 -9.62
N VAL A 42 33.12 -49.56 -9.74
CA VAL A 42 34.05 -48.93 -8.78
C VAL A 42 33.90 -47.41 -8.81
N VAL A 43 33.93 -46.79 -10.00
CA VAL A 43 33.87 -45.33 -10.12
C VAL A 43 32.49 -44.77 -9.76
N TRP A 44 31.41 -45.47 -10.10
CA TRP A 44 30.04 -45.04 -9.81
C TRP A 44 29.63 -45.32 -8.36
N SER A 45 30.08 -46.45 -7.79
CA SER A 45 29.84 -46.85 -6.39
C SER A 45 28.36 -46.88 -5.96
N LYS A 46 27.42 -46.93 -6.90
CA LYS A 46 25.96 -46.93 -6.68
C LYS A 46 25.30 -47.90 -7.66
N ASP A 47 24.01 -48.18 -7.47
CA ASP A 47 23.27 -49.06 -8.37
C ASP A 47 23.05 -48.41 -9.75
N PHE A 48 23.14 -49.21 -10.81
CA PHE A 48 22.84 -48.82 -12.20
C PHE A 48 22.24 -50.00 -12.97
N SER A 49 21.52 -49.70 -14.06
CA SER A 49 20.97 -50.73 -14.94
C SER A 49 21.85 -50.87 -16.18
N LEU A 50 22.18 -52.11 -16.54
CA LEU A 50 22.93 -52.46 -17.75
C LEU A 50 22.02 -53.19 -18.73
N TYR A 51 22.04 -52.78 -20.00
CA TYR A 51 21.31 -53.41 -21.10
C TYR A 51 22.29 -53.86 -22.17
N MET A 52 22.00 -54.98 -22.85
CA MET A 52 22.80 -55.54 -23.93
C MET A 52 21.88 -55.84 -25.14
N ASP A 53 22.11 -55.16 -26.27
CA ASP A 53 21.31 -55.33 -27.51
C ASP A 53 19.79 -55.22 -27.29
N ASP A 54 19.35 -54.30 -26.44
CA ASP A 54 17.93 -54.04 -26.10
C ASP A 54 17.21 -55.15 -25.29
N GLU A 55 17.93 -56.19 -24.85
CA GLU A 55 17.47 -57.17 -23.85
C GLU A 55 18.47 -57.24 -22.65
N PRO A 56 18.20 -58.07 -21.64
CA PRO A 56 17.63 -57.70 -20.35
C PRO A 56 18.51 -56.83 -19.42
N ILE A 57 17.77 -56.10 -18.56
CA ILE A 57 18.17 -55.21 -17.48
C ILE A 57 18.90 -56.00 -16.38
N LEU A 58 20.23 -55.85 -16.29
CA LEU A 58 20.97 -56.24 -15.09
C LEU A 58 21.06 -55.05 -14.14
N SER A 59 20.53 -55.20 -12.93
CA SER A 59 20.69 -54.23 -11.84
C SER A 59 22.01 -54.50 -11.12
N LEU A 60 23.04 -53.73 -11.44
CA LEU A 60 24.38 -53.88 -10.89
C LEU A 60 24.62 -52.87 -9.77
N PRO A 61 25.33 -53.26 -8.68
CA PRO A 61 26.08 -54.51 -8.50
C PRO A 61 25.27 -55.72 -7.97
N SER A 62 23.99 -55.58 -7.64
CA SER A 62 23.19 -56.65 -7.03
C SER A 62 23.11 -57.95 -7.85
N GLU A 63 23.09 -57.84 -9.18
CA GLU A 63 22.93 -58.96 -10.11
C GLU A 63 24.25 -59.35 -10.80
N ASN A 64 25.39 -59.01 -10.21
CA ASN A 64 26.71 -59.27 -10.82
C ASN A 64 26.96 -60.77 -11.10
N HIS A 65 26.32 -61.65 -10.32
CA HIS A 65 26.39 -63.10 -10.52
C HIS A 65 25.73 -63.60 -11.83
N LEU A 66 24.87 -62.79 -12.45
CA LEU A 66 24.20 -63.09 -13.73
C LEU A 66 24.98 -62.55 -14.95
N LEU A 67 25.97 -61.67 -14.72
CA LEU A 67 26.66 -60.94 -15.77
C LEU A 67 27.34 -61.86 -16.80
N THR A 68 28.17 -62.80 -16.34
CA THR A 68 28.88 -63.75 -17.22
C THR A 68 27.90 -64.58 -18.06
N SER A 69 26.83 -65.10 -17.43
CA SER A 69 25.82 -65.89 -18.14
C SER A 69 25.05 -65.10 -19.19
N THR A 70 24.85 -63.79 -18.97
CA THR A 70 24.20 -62.91 -19.94
C THR A 70 25.15 -62.57 -21.09
N ILE A 71 26.43 -62.28 -20.79
CA ILE A 71 27.45 -61.99 -21.81
C ILE A 71 27.63 -63.17 -22.76
N ASP A 72 27.63 -64.40 -22.24
CA ASP A 72 27.77 -65.62 -23.04
C ASP A 72 26.73 -65.75 -24.17
N LEU A 73 25.53 -65.19 -23.97
CA LEU A 73 24.43 -65.19 -24.94
C LEU A 73 24.57 -64.12 -26.04
N CYS A 74 25.46 -63.14 -25.88
CA CYS A 74 25.63 -62.04 -26.82
C CYS A 74 26.63 -62.36 -27.96
N ASN A 75 26.51 -61.60 -29.05
CA ASN A 75 27.45 -61.61 -30.18
C ASN A 75 28.84 -61.03 -29.81
N ASP A 76 29.83 -61.16 -30.69
CA ASP A 76 31.20 -60.67 -30.45
C ASP A 76 31.29 -59.14 -30.24
N GLU A 77 30.42 -58.39 -30.91
CA GLU A 77 30.18 -56.96 -30.65
C GLU A 77 28.75 -56.79 -30.13
N VAL A 78 28.63 -56.05 -29.03
CA VAL A 78 27.36 -55.82 -28.33
C VAL A 78 27.16 -54.33 -28.12
N GLU A 79 25.94 -53.84 -28.32
CA GLU A 79 25.56 -52.51 -27.87
C GLU A 79 25.24 -52.55 -26.38
N ILE A 80 26.09 -51.91 -25.58
CA ILE A 80 25.88 -51.74 -24.15
C ILE A 80 25.15 -50.43 -23.90
N LYS A 81 24.11 -50.46 -23.07
CA LYS A 81 23.48 -49.26 -22.52
C LYS A 81 23.58 -49.27 -21.00
N ILE A 82 24.07 -48.15 -20.45
CA ILE A 82 24.14 -47.91 -19.02
C ILE A 82 23.08 -46.86 -18.68
N GLU A 83 22.09 -47.25 -17.89
CA GLU A 83 21.06 -46.36 -17.38
C GLU A 83 21.36 -46.00 -15.92
N LEU A 84 21.48 -44.70 -15.67
CA LEU A 84 21.76 -44.14 -14.35
C LEU A 84 20.54 -43.40 -13.82
N LYS A 85 20.18 -43.67 -12.57
CA LYS A 85 19.15 -42.90 -11.86
C LYS A 85 19.72 -41.56 -11.43
N LYS A 86 19.08 -40.45 -11.82
CA LYS A 86 19.51 -39.09 -11.51
C LYS A 86 19.54 -38.79 -10.01
N SER A 87 18.62 -39.39 -9.24
CA SER A 87 18.64 -39.31 -7.76
C SER A 87 19.89 -39.92 -7.12
N LYS A 88 20.63 -40.75 -7.87
CA LYS A 88 21.92 -41.31 -7.44
C LYS A 88 23.10 -40.46 -7.91
N ILE A 89 22.93 -39.48 -8.80
CA ILE A 89 24.02 -38.56 -9.17
C ILE A 89 24.36 -37.63 -8.01
N ILE A 90 23.33 -37.21 -7.26
CA ILE A 90 23.44 -36.27 -6.14
C ILE A 90 23.27 -37.00 -4.79
N THR A 91 23.84 -36.44 -3.74
CA THR A 91 23.74 -36.96 -2.37
C THR A 91 22.31 -36.82 -1.83
N SER A 92 21.81 -37.82 -1.09
CA SER A 92 20.43 -37.84 -0.59
C SER A 92 20.09 -36.66 0.33
N THR A 93 21.04 -36.19 1.13
CA THR A 93 20.85 -35.04 2.03
C THR A 93 20.48 -33.75 1.30
N ILE A 94 21.03 -33.50 0.11
CA ILE A 94 20.72 -32.30 -0.67
C ILE A 94 19.32 -32.41 -1.29
N LEU A 95 18.93 -33.63 -1.71
CA LEU A 95 17.61 -33.91 -2.28
C LEU A 95 16.47 -33.77 -1.27
N ASP A 96 16.75 -33.93 0.04
CA ASP A 96 15.75 -33.77 1.09
C ASP A 96 15.50 -32.30 1.45
N GLU A 97 16.52 -31.43 1.32
CA GLU A 97 16.46 -30.02 1.68
C GLU A 97 16.08 -29.09 0.52
N HIS A 98 16.37 -29.49 -0.71
CA HIS A 98 16.24 -28.65 -1.90
C HIS A 98 15.55 -29.39 -3.05
N ASN A 99 14.89 -28.63 -3.93
CA ASN A 99 14.50 -29.15 -5.23
C ASN A 99 15.75 -29.26 -6.10
N VAL A 100 16.02 -30.42 -6.68
CA VAL A 100 17.19 -30.58 -7.56
C VAL A 100 16.78 -31.23 -8.87
N ILE A 101 17.13 -30.57 -9.96
CA ILE A 101 16.85 -30.98 -11.33
C ILE A 101 18.18 -31.21 -12.02
N VAL A 102 18.40 -32.43 -12.49
CA VAL A 102 19.69 -32.83 -13.05
C VAL A 102 19.51 -33.19 -14.51
N TYR A 103 20.28 -32.55 -15.38
CA TYR A 103 20.35 -32.88 -16.80
C TYR A 103 21.78 -32.95 -17.29
N SER A 104 22.05 -33.79 -18.30
CA SER A 104 23.38 -33.84 -18.93
C SER A 104 23.65 -32.54 -19.70
N GLN A 105 22.72 -32.14 -20.57
CA GLN A 105 22.83 -30.97 -21.43
C GLN A 105 21.64 -30.03 -21.27
N ALA A 106 21.89 -28.73 -21.42
CA ALA A 106 20.86 -27.72 -21.28
C ALA A 106 19.79 -27.77 -22.38
N ASP A 107 20.17 -28.14 -23.61
CA ASP A 107 19.23 -28.21 -24.74
C ASP A 107 18.16 -29.31 -24.53
N ILE A 108 18.53 -30.43 -23.89
CA ILE A 108 17.59 -31.50 -23.51
C ILE A 108 16.59 -30.99 -22.47
N LEU A 109 17.07 -30.29 -21.44
CA LEU A 109 16.20 -29.68 -20.45
C LEU A 109 15.27 -28.64 -21.09
N LEU A 110 15.79 -27.76 -21.95
CA LEU A 110 14.99 -26.75 -22.64
C LEU A 110 13.86 -27.36 -23.46
N ASN A 111 14.12 -28.44 -24.20
CA ASN A 111 13.09 -29.16 -24.96
C ASN A 111 11.97 -29.69 -24.06
N ASN A 112 12.31 -30.15 -22.85
CA ASN A 112 11.31 -30.60 -21.87
C ASN A 112 10.52 -29.44 -21.24
N LEU A 113 11.10 -28.23 -21.18
CA LEU A 113 10.48 -27.07 -20.55
C LEU A 113 9.64 -26.23 -21.51
N GLN A 114 9.98 -26.18 -22.81
CA GLN A 114 9.40 -25.22 -23.75
C GLN A 114 7.88 -25.33 -23.88
N ASP A 115 7.38 -26.58 -23.93
CA ASP A 115 5.98 -26.94 -24.20
C ASP A 115 5.13 -26.98 -22.93
N LEU A 116 5.74 -26.74 -21.75
CA LEU A 116 5.02 -26.71 -20.49
C LEU A 116 4.25 -25.40 -20.33
N SER A 117 2.99 -25.53 -19.89
CA SER A 117 2.21 -24.39 -19.38
C SER A 117 2.86 -23.84 -18.11
N LEU A 118 2.55 -22.59 -17.74
CA LEU A 118 3.10 -21.96 -16.53
C LEU A 118 2.85 -22.79 -15.24
N SER A 119 1.68 -23.41 -15.11
CA SER A 119 1.33 -24.26 -13.97
C SER A 119 2.05 -25.62 -14.01
N ALA A 120 2.28 -26.19 -15.19
CA ALA A 120 3.10 -27.39 -15.34
C ALA A 120 4.58 -27.10 -15.05
N LEU A 121 5.07 -25.94 -15.49
CA LEU A 121 6.42 -25.46 -15.24
C LEU A 121 6.67 -25.24 -13.74
N GLU A 122 5.70 -24.67 -13.01
CA GLU A 122 5.75 -24.55 -11.55
C GLU A 122 5.96 -25.92 -10.88
N ARG A 123 5.14 -26.93 -11.24
CA ARG A 123 5.25 -28.28 -10.67
C ARG A 123 6.52 -29.02 -11.07
N PHE A 124 7.04 -28.72 -12.26
CA PHE A 124 8.29 -29.31 -12.74
C PHE A 124 9.50 -28.73 -12.02
N VAL A 125 9.55 -27.40 -11.88
CA VAL A 125 10.72 -26.71 -11.29
C VAL A 125 10.70 -26.74 -9.76
N PHE A 126 9.51 -26.74 -9.16
CA PHE A 126 9.29 -26.71 -7.71
C PHE A 126 8.46 -27.92 -7.28
N ILE A 127 9.12 -29.07 -7.15
CA ILE A 127 8.50 -30.30 -6.63
C ILE A 127 7.93 -30.02 -5.23
N ASN A 128 8.71 -29.34 -4.39
CA ASN A 128 8.30 -28.79 -3.11
C ASN A 128 8.29 -27.25 -3.16
N PRO A 129 7.13 -26.59 -3.00
CA PRO A 129 7.03 -25.13 -3.15
C PRO A 129 7.74 -24.33 -2.06
N ASN A 130 8.07 -24.95 -0.92
CA ASN A 130 8.81 -24.29 0.17
C ASN A 130 10.32 -24.54 0.11
N GLN A 131 10.83 -25.10 -0.99
CA GLN A 131 12.25 -25.40 -1.19
C GLN A 131 12.82 -24.67 -2.40
N LEU A 132 14.09 -24.32 -2.31
CA LEU A 132 14.82 -23.61 -3.37
C LEU A 132 15.28 -24.63 -4.40
N THR A 133 15.56 -24.18 -5.62
CA THR A 133 15.83 -25.09 -6.73
C THR A 133 17.27 -24.98 -7.24
N TYR A 134 17.95 -26.12 -7.35
CA TYR A 134 19.18 -26.26 -8.10
C TYR A 134 18.90 -26.92 -9.44
N ILE A 135 19.35 -26.30 -10.53
CA ILE A 135 19.34 -26.87 -11.88
C ILE A 135 20.78 -27.20 -12.24
N ILE A 136 21.08 -28.49 -12.26
CA ILE A 136 22.43 -29.03 -12.49
C ILE A 136 22.53 -29.48 -13.93
N VAL A 137 23.42 -28.84 -14.71
CA VAL A 137 23.81 -29.22 -16.06
C VAL A 137 25.27 -29.62 -16.03
N TYR A 138 25.55 -30.93 -16.13
CA TYR A 138 26.86 -31.46 -15.76
C TYR A 138 27.78 -31.82 -16.95
N ASP A 139 27.23 -31.88 -18.17
CA ASP A 139 27.94 -32.25 -19.41
C ASP A 139 27.88 -31.13 -20.47
N ASP A 140 27.82 -29.87 -20.02
CA ASP A 140 27.87 -28.68 -20.87
C ASP A 140 28.85 -27.66 -20.28
N PRO A 141 29.97 -27.34 -20.98
CA PRO A 141 30.99 -26.44 -20.45
C PRO A 141 30.47 -25.02 -20.20
N ASN A 142 29.39 -24.59 -20.87
CA ASN A 142 28.78 -23.27 -20.66
C ASN A 142 28.16 -23.09 -19.26
N TYR A 143 28.04 -24.17 -18.49
CA TYR A 143 27.43 -24.18 -17.15
C TYR A 143 28.45 -24.39 -16.03
N SER A 144 29.74 -24.40 -16.35
CA SER A 144 30.81 -24.53 -15.35
C SER A 144 30.77 -23.42 -14.29
N ASN A 145 30.33 -22.22 -14.69
CA ASN A 145 30.08 -21.13 -13.77
C ASN A 145 28.60 -21.11 -13.39
N ALA A 146 28.33 -21.17 -12.10
CA ALA A 146 26.98 -21.12 -11.57
C ALA A 146 26.42 -19.69 -11.62
N ILE A 147 25.17 -19.57 -12.07
CA ILE A 147 24.39 -18.33 -12.07
C ILE A 147 23.19 -18.54 -11.14
N SER A 148 22.94 -17.58 -10.25
CA SER A 148 21.91 -17.70 -9.22
C SER A 148 21.01 -16.48 -9.19
N ASN A 149 19.72 -16.70 -8.95
CA ASN A 149 18.82 -15.69 -8.42
C ASN A 149 18.42 -16.06 -6.98
N ASN A 150 17.41 -15.41 -6.42
CA ASN A 150 16.98 -15.65 -5.04
C ASN A 150 16.33 -17.03 -4.81
N PHE A 151 15.96 -17.76 -5.86
CA PHE A 151 15.16 -18.99 -5.80
C PHE A 151 15.76 -20.18 -6.55
N ILE A 152 16.55 -19.90 -7.58
CA ILE A 152 17.10 -20.86 -8.52
C ILE A 152 18.58 -20.61 -8.70
N THR A 153 19.37 -21.67 -8.58
CA THR A 153 20.78 -21.69 -8.97
C THR A 153 20.97 -22.65 -10.14
N ILE A 154 21.63 -22.20 -11.20
CA ILE A 154 21.89 -22.97 -12.42
C ILE A 154 23.39 -23.11 -12.61
N GLY A 155 23.89 -24.33 -12.78
CA GLY A 155 25.31 -24.56 -13.07
C GLY A 155 25.66 -26.03 -13.11
N ASP A 156 26.95 -26.35 -13.03
CA ASP A 156 27.44 -27.71 -12.86
C ASP A 156 27.24 -28.21 -11.42
N ILE A 157 27.80 -29.37 -11.08
CA ILE A 157 27.67 -29.95 -9.75
C ILE A 157 28.23 -29.05 -8.63
N ASN A 158 29.17 -28.14 -8.94
CA ASN A 158 29.74 -27.20 -7.99
C ASN A 158 28.75 -26.09 -7.61
N ALA A 159 27.70 -25.89 -8.40
CA ALA A 159 26.63 -24.95 -8.10
C ALA A 159 25.89 -25.29 -6.78
N LEU A 160 25.95 -26.55 -6.34
CA LEU A 160 25.42 -27.00 -5.05
C LEU A 160 26.13 -26.36 -3.84
N ASN A 161 27.33 -25.81 -4.04
CA ASN A 161 28.06 -25.09 -2.98
C ASN A 161 27.54 -23.66 -2.77
N ASN A 162 26.72 -23.14 -3.69
CA ASN A 162 26.17 -21.79 -3.57
C ASN A 162 25.02 -21.80 -2.57
N SER A 163 25.14 -21.01 -1.51
CA SER A 163 24.07 -20.82 -0.53
C SER A 163 23.08 -19.74 -0.97
N PHE A 164 21.80 -19.96 -0.69
CA PHE A 164 20.77 -18.93 -0.85
C PHE A 164 20.70 -18.00 0.37
N ASN A 165 20.46 -16.71 0.12
CA ASN A 165 20.37 -15.71 1.17
C ASN A 165 18.94 -15.59 1.71
N GLU A 166 18.76 -15.75 3.02
CA GLU A 166 17.51 -15.52 3.77
C GLU A 166 16.25 -16.15 3.12
N PRO A 167 16.20 -17.47 2.87
CA PRO A 167 15.13 -18.10 2.09
C PRO A 167 13.73 -17.85 2.65
N GLU A 168 13.57 -17.87 3.98
CA GLU A 168 12.28 -17.62 4.64
C GLU A 168 11.67 -16.25 4.30
N LYS A 169 12.52 -15.23 4.22
CA LYS A 169 12.11 -13.87 3.86
C LYS A 169 11.66 -13.80 2.40
N GLN A 170 12.37 -14.51 1.52
CA GLN A 170 12.03 -14.59 0.10
C GLN A 170 10.67 -15.28 -0.10
N TYR A 171 10.41 -16.39 0.61
CA TYR A 171 9.10 -17.06 0.60
C TYR A 171 7.97 -16.16 1.11
N LYS A 172 8.24 -15.33 2.11
CA LYS A 172 7.25 -14.36 2.61
C LYS A 172 6.89 -13.33 1.53
N ILE A 173 7.89 -12.77 0.85
CA ILE A 173 7.68 -11.82 -0.25
C ILE A 173 6.81 -12.44 -1.36
N ILE A 174 7.12 -13.68 -1.76
CA ILE A 174 6.31 -14.40 -2.75
C ILE A 174 4.85 -14.52 -2.30
N LYS A 175 4.62 -14.97 -1.06
CA LYS A 175 3.26 -15.15 -0.53
C LYS A 175 2.49 -13.84 -0.51
N ASP A 176 3.13 -12.75 -0.12
CA ASP A 176 2.53 -11.42 -0.12
C ASP A 176 2.18 -10.98 -1.55
N ARG A 177 3.07 -11.19 -2.54
CA ARG A 177 2.79 -10.86 -3.95
C ARG A 177 1.67 -11.69 -4.57
N ILE A 178 1.61 -12.99 -4.27
CA ILE A 178 0.53 -13.88 -4.73
C ILE A 178 -0.81 -13.46 -4.11
N LYS A 179 -0.81 -13.09 -2.84
CA LYS A 179 -2.00 -12.58 -2.16
C LYS A 179 -2.50 -11.29 -2.83
N GLU A 180 -1.62 -10.31 -2.99
CA GLU A 180 -1.95 -9.05 -3.66
C GLU A 180 -2.43 -9.26 -5.10
N ARG A 181 -1.84 -10.21 -5.83
CA ARG A 181 -2.31 -10.61 -7.16
C ARG A 181 -3.75 -11.12 -7.10
N ASN A 182 -4.03 -12.07 -6.22
CA ASN A 182 -5.36 -12.69 -6.11
C ASN A 182 -6.45 -11.69 -5.72
N GLU A 183 -6.09 -10.62 -5.02
CA GLU A 183 -7.02 -9.53 -4.67
C GLU A 183 -7.31 -8.58 -5.84
N ASN A 184 -6.37 -8.42 -6.78
CA ASN A 184 -6.44 -7.37 -7.81
C ASN A 184 -6.55 -7.87 -9.26
N VAL A 185 -6.18 -9.13 -9.53
CA VAL A 185 -6.09 -9.72 -10.87
C VAL A 185 -6.93 -10.98 -10.95
N ARG A 186 -7.72 -11.13 -12.01
CA ARG A 186 -8.55 -12.33 -12.24
C ARG A 186 -7.80 -13.34 -13.10
N TRP A 187 -7.21 -14.37 -12.51
CA TRP A 187 -6.48 -15.38 -13.26
C TRP A 187 -7.17 -16.76 -13.19
N TYR A 188 -7.65 -17.25 -14.33
CA TYR A 188 -8.19 -18.59 -14.44
C TYR A 188 -7.08 -19.64 -14.64
N ARG A 189 -7.11 -20.72 -13.84
CA ARG A 189 -6.02 -21.72 -13.73
C ARG A 189 -4.68 -21.09 -13.33
N GLU A 190 -4.72 -20.27 -12.29
CA GLU A 190 -3.58 -19.54 -11.75
C GLU A 190 -2.42 -20.45 -11.29
N THR A 191 -1.22 -19.88 -11.33
CA THR A 191 -0.05 -20.41 -10.63
C THR A 191 -0.26 -20.30 -9.12
N SER A 192 0.08 -21.34 -8.37
CA SER A 192 -0.18 -21.41 -6.93
C SER A 192 0.94 -20.73 -6.14
N PHE A 193 2.17 -20.84 -6.64
CA PHE A 193 3.37 -20.39 -5.93
C PHE A 193 4.32 -19.52 -6.80
N LEU A 194 4.01 -19.30 -8.08
CA LEU A 194 4.95 -18.72 -9.02
C LEU A 194 4.64 -17.23 -9.36
N PRO A 195 5.37 -16.25 -8.77
CA PRO A 195 5.49 -14.89 -9.29
C PRO A 195 6.71 -14.73 -10.23
N PRO A 196 6.74 -13.66 -11.05
CA PRO A 196 7.86 -13.37 -11.96
C PRO A 196 9.24 -13.39 -11.30
N ASP A 197 9.36 -13.00 -10.02
CA ASP A 197 10.63 -12.97 -9.26
C ASP A 197 11.36 -14.31 -9.25
N VAL A 198 10.62 -15.40 -9.28
CA VAL A 198 11.17 -16.75 -9.16
C VAL A 198 12.03 -17.11 -10.37
N PHE A 199 11.66 -16.64 -11.55
CA PHE A 199 12.33 -16.96 -12.81
C PHE A 199 13.21 -15.84 -13.34
N TYR A 200 13.16 -14.66 -12.73
CA TYR A 200 13.93 -13.53 -13.19
C TYR A 200 15.37 -13.56 -12.66
N PHE A 201 16.34 -13.39 -13.56
CA PHE A 201 17.76 -13.25 -13.26
C PHE A 201 18.19 -11.82 -13.59
N TYR A 202 18.75 -11.13 -12.58
CA TYR A 202 19.17 -9.73 -12.69
C TYR A 202 20.48 -9.56 -13.46
N ASP A 203 21.36 -10.55 -13.41
CA ASP A 203 22.71 -10.43 -13.99
C ASP A 203 22.71 -10.46 -15.52
N ASN A 204 23.65 -9.70 -16.10
CA ASN A 204 23.90 -9.68 -17.54
C ASN A 204 24.55 -10.98 -18.04
N GLU A 205 25.10 -11.80 -17.16
CA GLU A 205 25.58 -13.14 -17.51
C GLU A 205 24.37 -14.05 -17.74
N SER A 206 24.03 -14.25 -19.01
CA SER A 206 22.93 -15.10 -19.42
C SER A 206 23.43 -16.39 -20.06
N ASN A 207 23.04 -17.53 -19.50
CA ASN A 207 23.07 -18.79 -20.22
C ASN A 207 21.71 -19.05 -20.91
N LYS A 208 21.63 -20.08 -21.76
CA LYS A 208 20.38 -20.37 -22.51
C LYS A 208 19.19 -20.60 -21.56
N LEU A 209 19.41 -21.28 -20.42
CA LEU A 209 18.38 -21.57 -19.43
C LEU A 209 17.89 -20.31 -18.71
N SER A 210 18.79 -19.43 -18.23
CA SER A 210 18.39 -18.18 -17.57
C SER A 210 17.72 -17.22 -18.56
N GLY A 211 18.13 -17.22 -19.83
CA GLY A 211 17.42 -16.53 -20.91
C GLY A 211 15.99 -17.04 -21.12
N PHE A 212 15.79 -18.36 -21.15
CA PHE A 212 14.47 -18.97 -21.23
C PHE A 212 13.59 -18.62 -20.01
N LEU A 213 14.14 -18.72 -18.80
CA LEU A 213 13.42 -18.39 -17.56
C LEU A 213 13.05 -16.91 -17.51
N ASN A 214 13.94 -16.01 -17.93
CA ASN A 214 13.64 -14.58 -18.07
C ASN A 214 12.49 -14.31 -19.05
N LYS A 215 12.41 -15.03 -20.17
CA LYS A 215 11.26 -14.94 -21.08
C LYS A 215 9.97 -15.39 -20.41
N LYS A 216 9.99 -16.51 -19.67
CA LYS A 216 8.82 -16.95 -18.88
C LYS A 216 8.43 -15.93 -17.80
N ALA A 217 9.41 -15.32 -17.13
CA ALA A 217 9.18 -14.23 -16.17
C ALA A 217 8.50 -13.02 -16.83
N ALA A 218 8.90 -12.63 -18.05
CA ALA A 218 8.24 -11.56 -18.79
C ALA A 218 6.76 -11.89 -19.11
N SER A 219 6.48 -13.10 -19.60
CA SER A 219 5.09 -13.58 -19.78
C SER A 219 4.29 -13.46 -18.49
N MET A 220 4.88 -13.86 -17.37
CA MET A 220 4.23 -13.77 -16.07
C MET A 220 4.05 -12.33 -15.59
N CYS A 221 4.98 -11.42 -15.85
CA CYS A 221 4.82 -10.00 -15.50
C CYS A 221 3.54 -9.45 -16.13
N VAL A 222 3.32 -9.76 -17.41
CA VAL A 222 2.10 -9.36 -18.13
C VAL A 222 0.86 -9.98 -17.50
N ALA A 223 0.89 -11.26 -17.12
CA ALA A 223 -0.21 -11.90 -16.42
C ALA A 223 -0.51 -11.25 -15.05
N PHE A 224 0.53 -10.87 -14.31
CA PHE A 224 0.44 -10.22 -13.00
C PHE A 224 0.00 -8.76 -13.05
N THR A 225 0.12 -8.09 -14.20
CA THR A 225 -0.29 -6.68 -14.36
C THR A 225 -1.60 -6.51 -15.13
N ALA A 226 -2.07 -7.54 -15.83
CA ALA A 226 -3.32 -7.53 -16.55
C ALA A 226 -4.56 -7.45 -15.63
N LEU A 227 -5.72 -7.15 -16.21
CA LEU A 227 -6.99 -7.22 -15.48
C LEU A 227 -7.42 -8.68 -15.29
N ASN A 228 -7.27 -9.48 -16.36
CA ASN A 228 -7.52 -10.91 -16.32
C ASN A 228 -6.48 -11.68 -17.15
N THR A 229 -6.33 -12.96 -16.84
CA THR A 229 -5.55 -13.91 -17.62
C THR A 229 -6.29 -15.24 -17.68
N ASP A 230 -6.51 -15.73 -18.91
CA ASP A 230 -7.22 -16.96 -19.19
C ASP A 230 -6.32 -17.94 -19.94
N TYR A 231 -6.54 -19.24 -19.72
CA TYR A 231 -5.86 -20.30 -20.47
C TYR A 231 -6.76 -20.81 -21.60
N LEU A 232 -6.29 -20.66 -22.83
CA LEU A 232 -6.96 -21.11 -24.04
C LEU A 232 -6.59 -22.57 -24.31
N ASP A 233 -7.51 -23.49 -24.03
CA ASP A 233 -7.27 -24.94 -24.15
C ASP A 233 -6.98 -25.39 -25.59
N GLU A 234 -7.60 -24.75 -26.59
CA GLU A 234 -7.41 -25.08 -28.01
C GLU A 234 -5.98 -24.79 -28.48
N ASP A 235 -5.45 -23.63 -28.10
CA ASP A 235 -4.11 -23.19 -28.51
C ASP A 235 -3.01 -23.54 -27.50
N LYS A 236 -3.38 -24.06 -26.31
CA LYS A 236 -2.49 -24.31 -25.16
C LYS A 236 -1.69 -23.07 -24.72
N LEU A 237 -2.30 -21.89 -24.81
CA LEU A 237 -1.65 -20.61 -24.53
C LEU A 237 -2.42 -19.83 -23.48
N TYR A 238 -1.72 -18.97 -22.76
CA TYR A 238 -2.35 -17.97 -21.90
C TYR A 238 -2.60 -16.69 -22.70
N GLU A 239 -3.76 -16.09 -22.49
CA GLU A 239 -4.13 -14.76 -22.99
C GLU A 239 -4.41 -13.83 -21.80
N SER A 240 -3.79 -12.66 -21.79
CA SER A 240 -4.01 -11.62 -20.78
C SER A 240 -4.75 -10.44 -21.37
N THR A 241 -5.79 -9.97 -20.69
CA THR A 241 -6.57 -8.80 -21.11
C THR A 241 -6.29 -7.59 -20.22
N TYR A 242 -6.00 -6.46 -20.86
CA TYR A 242 -5.99 -5.13 -20.28
C TYR A 242 -7.26 -4.40 -20.66
N SER A 243 -8.04 -3.96 -19.67
CA SER A 243 -9.27 -3.20 -19.91
C SER A 243 -9.12 -1.77 -19.44
N GLY A 244 -9.45 -0.83 -20.31
CA GLY A 244 -9.48 0.60 -20.04
C GLY A 244 -10.63 1.24 -20.82
N LEU A 245 -10.32 2.17 -21.74
CA LEU A 245 -11.29 2.71 -22.68
C LEU A 245 -11.70 1.70 -23.77
N LYS A 246 -10.78 0.80 -24.13
CA LYS A 246 -11.02 -0.36 -24.99
C LYS A 246 -10.55 -1.64 -24.29
N GLN A 247 -10.54 -2.77 -24.97
CA GLN A 247 -9.87 -3.99 -24.49
C GLN A 247 -8.68 -4.31 -25.37
N THR A 248 -7.55 -4.59 -24.73
CA THR A 248 -6.32 -5.01 -25.41
C THR A 248 -5.91 -6.37 -24.86
N LYS A 249 -5.76 -7.36 -25.73
CA LYS A 249 -5.44 -8.74 -25.43
C LYS A 249 -4.05 -9.09 -25.93
N PHE A 250 -3.35 -9.90 -25.16
CA PHE A 250 -2.03 -10.41 -25.49
C PHE A 250 -1.96 -11.91 -25.25
N GLN A 251 -1.57 -12.67 -26.27
CA GLN A 251 -1.06 -14.02 -26.06
C GLN A 251 0.32 -13.93 -25.38
N LEU A 252 0.54 -14.71 -24.32
CA LEU A 252 1.73 -14.65 -23.46
C LEU A 252 2.96 -15.33 -24.09
N ILE A 253 3.23 -15.01 -25.35
CA ILE A 253 4.38 -15.48 -26.13
C ILE A 253 5.41 -14.35 -26.20
N VAL A 254 6.61 -14.61 -25.71
CA VAL A 254 7.75 -13.68 -25.85
C VAL A 254 8.50 -14.00 -27.14
N PRO A 255 8.62 -13.05 -28.10
CA PRO A 255 9.37 -13.25 -29.33
C PRO A 255 10.85 -13.57 -29.06
N ASP A 256 11.47 -14.39 -29.90
CA ASP A 256 12.90 -14.70 -29.77
C ASP A 256 13.83 -13.52 -30.02
N SER A 257 13.35 -12.52 -30.77
CA SER A 257 14.04 -11.25 -31.02
C SER A 257 14.04 -10.29 -29.83
N SER A 258 13.37 -10.64 -28.72
CA SER A 258 13.25 -9.76 -27.55
C SER A 258 14.61 -9.57 -26.87
N GLN A 259 14.94 -8.32 -26.58
CA GLN A 259 16.18 -7.97 -25.90
C GLN A 259 16.01 -8.06 -24.37
N LYS A 260 17.10 -8.41 -23.67
CA LYS A 260 17.11 -8.48 -22.19
C LYS A 260 16.64 -7.16 -21.56
N GLU A 261 17.07 -6.03 -22.10
CA GLU A 261 16.65 -4.70 -21.64
C GLU A 261 15.12 -4.51 -21.66
N GLN A 262 14.42 -5.06 -22.67
CA GLN A 262 12.96 -4.98 -22.76
C GLN A 262 12.29 -5.83 -21.68
N ILE A 263 12.82 -7.04 -21.44
CA ILE A 263 12.38 -7.93 -20.36
C ILE A 263 12.59 -7.24 -19.00
N ASP A 264 13.72 -6.59 -18.80
CA ASP A 264 14.05 -5.89 -17.55
C ASP A 264 13.10 -4.73 -17.27
N LYS A 265 12.65 -4.03 -18.32
CA LYS A 265 11.66 -2.95 -18.18
C LYS A 265 10.28 -3.46 -17.83
N ILE A 266 9.84 -4.57 -18.44
CA ILE A 266 8.58 -5.21 -18.06
C ILE A 266 8.65 -5.76 -16.63
N PHE A 267 9.78 -6.35 -16.23
CA PHE A 267 10.00 -6.77 -14.86
C PHE A 267 9.97 -5.58 -13.89
N SER A 268 10.61 -4.46 -14.24
CA SER A 268 10.59 -3.23 -13.43
C SER A 268 9.17 -2.66 -13.26
N LEU A 269 8.34 -2.75 -14.31
CA LEU A 269 6.93 -2.34 -14.27
C LEU A 269 6.15 -3.18 -13.27
N TYR A 270 6.33 -4.51 -13.33
CA TYR A 270 5.75 -5.46 -12.39
C TYR A 270 6.23 -5.20 -10.95
N ASP A 271 7.54 -5.15 -10.72
CA ASP A 271 8.12 -4.94 -9.39
C ASP A 271 7.64 -3.64 -8.76
N TRP A 272 7.56 -2.57 -9.57
CA TRP A 272 7.02 -1.29 -9.12
C TRP A 272 5.54 -1.38 -8.75
N ALA A 273 4.73 -2.12 -9.51
CA ALA A 273 3.31 -2.30 -9.25
C ALA A 273 3.06 -2.95 -7.87
N TYR A 274 3.87 -3.93 -7.51
CA TYR A 274 3.71 -4.73 -6.28
C TYR A 274 4.52 -4.22 -5.07
N SER A 275 5.15 -3.03 -5.17
CA SER A 275 5.92 -2.45 -4.06
C SER A 275 5.07 -1.79 -2.97
N GLU A 276 3.98 -1.10 -3.35
CA GLU A 276 3.02 -0.47 -2.44
C GLU A 276 1.79 0.00 -3.24
N LYS A 277 0.62 0.11 -2.59
CA LYS A 277 -0.64 0.57 -3.23
C LYS A 277 -0.92 -0.15 -4.55
N THR A 278 -0.82 -1.48 -4.51
CA THR A 278 -0.88 -2.36 -5.68
C THR A 278 -2.08 -2.08 -6.57
N ALA A 279 -3.27 -1.98 -5.98
CA ALA A 279 -4.52 -1.73 -6.70
C ALA A 279 -4.47 -0.46 -7.58
N ASP A 280 -4.01 0.67 -7.01
CA ASP A 280 -3.93 1.96 -7.70
C ASP A 280 -2.92 1.90 -8.86
N LYS A 281 -1.76 1.27 -8.61
CA LYS A 281 -0.69 1.16 -9.61
C LYS A 281 -1.09 0.22 -10.75
N LEU A 282 -1.69 -0.93 -10.44
CA LEU A 282 -2.20 -1.86 -11.45
C LEU A 282 -3.28 -1.19 -12.32
N GLY A 283 -4.22 -0.45 -11.72
CA GLY A 283 -5.22 0.29 -12.49
C GLY A 283 -4.61 1.32 -13.45
N LEU A 284 -3.54 2.02 -13.04
CA LEU A 284 -2.82 2.93 -13.93
C LEU A 284 -2.07 2.21 -15.06
N ILE A 285 -1.37 1.11 -14.73
CA ILE A 285 -0.68 0.28 -15.72
C ILE A 285 -1.67 -0.21 -16.77
N GLN A 286 -2.82 -0.73 -16.34
CA GLN A 286 -3.83 -1.26 -17.23
C GLN A 286 -4.37 -0.20 -18.18
N ASN A 287 -4.66 1.00 -17.67
CA ASN A 287 -5.13 2.12 -18.48
C ASN A 287 -4.06 2.58 -19.49
N ILE A 288 -2.80 2.70 -19.06
CA ILE A 288 -1.74 3.23 -19.93
C ILE A 288 -1.36 2.24 -21.02
N ILE A 289 -1.25 0.95 -20.70
CA ILE A 289 -1.03 -0.10 -21.72
C ILE A 289 -2.17 -0.07 -22.74
N ASN A 290 -3.42 0.03 -22.29
CA ASN A 290 -4.60 0.09 -23.16
C ASN A 290 -4.63 1.33 -24.07
N LEU A 291 -4.15 2.48 -23.57
CA LEU A 291 -4.06 3.72 -24.35
C LEU A 291 -2.90 3.69 -25.36
N HIS A 292 -1.76 3.12 -24.97
CA HIS A 292 -0.52 3.20 -25.73
C HIS A 292 -0.44 2.14 -26.83
N ILE A 293 -1.00 0.95 -26.60
CA ILE A 293 -1.02 -0.15 -27.58
C ILE A 293 -2.23 0.03 -28.51
N LYS A 294 -1.99 0.08 -29.82
CA LYS A 294 -3.02 0.40 -30.81
C LYS A 294 -3.92 -0.80 -31.08
N GLU A 295 -3.33 -1.96 -31.28
CA GLU A 295 -3.99 -3.21 -31.63
C GLU A 295 -4.77 -3.76 -30.43
N GLU A 296 -6.01 -4.21 -30.67
CA GLU A 296 -6.85 -4.82 -29.64
C GLU A 296 -6.50 -6.28 -29.37
N ILE A 297 -6.00 -7.01 -30.37
CA ILE A 297 -5.61 -8.41 -30.24
C ILE A 297 -4.17 -8.55 -30.73
N ASN A 298 -3.31 -9.04 -29.85
CA ASN A 298 -1.88 -9.21 -30.10
C ASN A 298 -1.50 -10.69 -29.93
N LEU A 299 -0.91 -11.28 -30.96
CA LEU A 299 -0.51 -12.69 -30.98
C LEU A 299 0.77 -12.97 -30.18
N ASN A 300 1.44 -11.94 -29.67
CA ASN A 300 2.63 -12.05 -28.84
C ASN A 300 2.85 -10.75 -28.04
N LEU A 301 3.90 -10.73 -27.23
CA LEU A 301 4.27 -9.60 -26.38
C LEU A 301 5.15 -8.55 -27.08
N GLU A 302 5.43 -8.68 -28.38
CA GLU A 302 6.33 -7.76 -29.11
C GLU A 302 5.91 -6.28 -29.00
N PRO A 303 4.62 -5.91 -29.23
CA PRO A 303 4.21 -4.51 -29.16
C PRO A 303 4.38 -3.93 -27.76
N LEU A 304 4.16 -4.75 -26.72
CA LEU A 304 4.33 -4.33 -25.33
C LEU A 304 5.81 -4.19 -24.95
N LEU A 305 6.64 -5.17 -25.32
CA LEU A 305 8.08 -5.19 -25.02
C LEU A 305 8.83 -4.04 -25.70
N LYS A 306 8.49 -3.71 -26.96
CA LYS A 306 9.11 -2.59 -27.67
C LYS A 306 8.81 -1.24 -27.02
N ASN A 307 7.63 -1.08 -26.44
CA ASN A 307 7.19 0.16 -25.81
C ASN A 307 7.34 0.15 -24.27
N ALA A 308 7.94 -0.90 -23.69
CA ALA A 308 7.99 -1.11 -22.25
C ALA A 308 8.63 0.07 -21.49
N SER A 309 9.70 0.65 -22.03
CA SER A 309 10.37 1.82 -21.45
C SER A 309 9.46 3.04 -21.41
N GLU A 310 8.80 3.36 -22.52
CA GLU A 310 7.90 4.52 -22.62
C GLU A 310 6.68 4.34 -21.71
N ILE A 311 6.06 3.15 -21.74
CA ILE A 311 4.94 2.80 -20.86
C ILE A 311 5.33 2.95 -19.40
N PHE A 312 6.51 2.47 -19.00
CA PHE A 312 6.96 2.56 -17.60
C PHE A 312 7.13 4.02 -17.13
N GLU A 313 7.71 4.88 -17.96
CA GLU A 313 7.84 6.30 -17.62
C GLU A 313 6.48 7.01 -17.59
N MET A 314 5.60 6.75 -18.57
CA MET A 314 4.23 7.28 -18.55
C MET A 314 3.46 6.86 -17.29
N VAL A 315 3.60 5.60 -16.85
CA VAL A 315 2.97 5.09 -15.63
C VAL A 315 3.46 5.84 -14.39
N LYS A 316 4.79 6.01 -14.25
CA LYS A 316 5.36 6.76 -13.12
C LYS A 316 4.92 8.22 -13.11
N GLU A 317 4.93 8.88 -14.26
CA GLU A 317 4.50 10.28 -14.38
C GLU A 317 3.02 10.45 -14.02
N ASN A 318 2.15 9.59 -14.56
CA ASN A 318 0.72 9.61 -14.24
C ASN A 318 0.46 9.33 -12.77
N TYR A 319 1.17 8.38 -12.17
CA TYR A 319 1.07 8.13 -10.73
C TYR A 319 1.55 9.33 -9.91
N ARG A 320 2.64 10.00 -10.31
CA ARG A 320 3.10 11.22 -9.64
C ARG A 320 2.06 12.33 -9.69
N VAL A 321 1.42 12.54 -10.85
CA VAL A 321 0.33 13.50 -11.00
C VAL A 321 -0.89 13.12 -10.17
N TYR A 322 -1.25 11.82 -10.14
CA TYR A 322 -2.33 11.30 -9.32
C TYR A 322 -2.09 11.61 -7.83
N ILE A 323 -0.91 11.27 -7.31
CA ILE A 323 -0.52 11.57 -5.92
C ILE A 323 -0.53 13.07 -5.65
N GLN A 324 -0.01 13.91 -6.56
CA GLN A 324 -0.02 15.37 -6.41
C GLN A 324 -1.44 15.94 -6.37
N LYS A 325 -2.36 15.47 -7.23
CA LYS A 325 -3.76 15.88 -7.22
C LYS A 325 -4.45 15.48 -5.93
N SER A 326 -4.22 14.25 -5.45
CA SER A 326 -4.77 13.77 -4.18
C SER A 326 -4.27 14.58 -2.98
N VAL A 327 -2.97 14.92 -2.95
CA VAL A 327 -2.39 15.80 -1.92
C VAL A 327 -2.94 17.22 -2.02
N LYS A 328 -3.07 17.76 -3.23
CA LYS A 328 -3.64 19.09 -3.44
C LYS A 328 -5.10 19.15 -3.00
N ALA A 329 -5.91 18.15 -3.35
CA ALA A 329 -7.30 18.06 -2.91
C ALA A 329 -7.40 18.04 -1.37
N TYR A 330 -6.54 17.26 -0.72
CA TYR A 330 -6.44 17.26 0.75
C TYR A 330 -6.05 18.62 1.33
N LEU A 331 -5.08 19.32 0.72
CA LEU A 331 -4.67 20.66 1.17
C LEU A 331 -5.73 21.73 0.91
N ASP A 332 -6.43 21.65 -0.22
CA ASP A 332 -7.51 22.57 -0.59
C ASP A 332 -8.71 22.40 0.35
N GLU A 333 -9.11 21.15 0.65
CA GLU A 333 -10.15 20.84 1.63
C GLU A 333 -9.78 21.35 3.03
N ARG A 334 -8.52 21.14 3.43
CA ARG A 334 -7.99 21.70 4.67
C ARG A 334 -8.09 23.24 4.71
N LYS A 335 -7.69 23.91 3.64
CA LYS A 335 -7.74 25.38 3.56
C LYS A 335 -9.17 25.90 3.64
N GLN A 336 -10.13 25.22 3.01
CA GLN A 336 -11.55 25.57 3.11
C GLN A 336 -12.05 25.51 4.57
N VAL A 337 -11.61 24.50 5.34
CA VAL A 337 -11.93 24.41 6.77
C VAL A 337 -11.32 25.57 7.56
N GLU A 338 -10.05 25.89 7.33
CA GLU A 338 -9.37 27.02 7.99
C GLU A 338 -10.05 28.37 7.68
N ASP A 339 -10.36 28.62 6.41
CA ASP A 339 -11.05 29.85 5.97
C ASP A 339 -12.48 29.94 6.53
N PHE A 340 -13.20 28.81 6.63
CA PHE A 340 -14.53 28.75 7.23
C PHE A 340 -14.50 29.08 8.73
N ILE A 341 -13.58 28.49 9.49
CA ILE A 341 -13.40 28.77 10.92
C ILE A 341 -13.08 30.25 11.14
N ARG A 342 -12.16 30.80 10.34
CA ARG A 342 -11.76 32.20 10.42
C ARG A 342 -12.91 33.14 10.09
N THR A 343 -13.65 32.87 9.02
CA THR A 343 -14.80 33.69 8.59
C THR A 343 -15.90 33.68 9.65
N THR A 344 -16.23 32.49 10.18
CA THR A 344 -17.22 32.34 11.25
C THR A 344 -16.82 33.12 12.50
N SER A 345 -15.56 33.02 12.93
CA SER A 345 -15.04 33.75 14.10
C SER A 345 -15.07 35.27 13.91
N ASN A 346 -14.76 35.75 12.70
CA ASN A 346 -14.84 37.16 12.36
C ASN A 346 -16.30 37.67 12.35
N GLU A 347 -17.24 36.88 11.84
CA GLU A 347 -18.65 37.24 11.82
C GLU A 347 -19.22 37.36 13.23
N ILE A 348 -18.87 36.41 14.12
CA ILE A 348 -19.21 36.46 15.54
C ILE A 348 -18.63 37.72 16.19
N SER A 349 -17.36 38.03 15.93
CA SER A 349 -16.71 39.24 16.44
C SER A 349 -17.43 40.50 15.97
N LYS A 350 -17.81 40.56 14.69
CA LYS A 350 -18.53 41.70 14.11
C LYS A 350 -19.92 41.87 14.72
N GLN A 351 -20.65 40.78 14.94
CA GLN A 351 -21.97 40.83 15.59
C GLN A 351 -21.84 41.32 17.04
N ILE A 352 -20.83 40.87 17.78
CA ILE A 352 -20.55 41.34 19.15
C ILE A 352 -20.21 42.84 19.15
N SER A 353 -19.35 43.30 18.24
CA SER A 353 -19.02 44.73 18.11
C SER A 353 -20.23 45.58 17.71
N GLY A 354 -21.08 45.08 16.81
CA GLY A 354 -22.32 45.78 16.42
C GLY A 354 -23.30 45.95 17.58
N LEU A 355 -23.50 44.89 18.38
CA LEU A 355 -24.30 44.97 19.61
C LEU A 355 -23.68 45.95 20.63
N THR A 356 -22.36 45.95 20.73
CA THR A 356 -21.58 46.85 21.62
C THR A 356 -21.80 48.31 21.23
N ASP A 357 -21.71 48.64 19.95
CA ASP A 357 -21.92 50.00 19.44
C ASP A 357 -23.33 50.50 19.70
N ILE A 358 -24.35 49.66 19.50
CA ILE A 358 -25.76 50.00 19.74
C ILE A 358 -25.98 50.31 21.22
N VAL A 359 -25.49 49.45 22.12
CA VAL A 359 -25.64 49.65 23.57
C VAL A 359 -24.94 50.93 24.02
N THR A 360 -23.71 51.16 23.54
CA THR A 360 -22.90 52.33 23.93
C THR A 360 -23.56 53.63 23.45
N LYS A 361 -24.01 53.68 22.19
CA LYS A 361 -24.71 54.85 21.63
C LYS A 361 -26.01 55.14 22.37
N ASN A 362 -26.79 54.11 22.68
CA ASN A 362 -28.05 54.28 23.40
C ASN A 362 -27.81 54.76 24.84
N LEU A 363 -26.80 54.23 25.54
CA LEU A 363 -26.44 54.69 26.90
C LEU A 363 -25.97 56.16 26.91
N PHE A 364 -25.09 56.55 25.98
CA PHE A 364 -24.62 57.94 25.90
C PHE A 364 -25.74 58.90 25.44
N GLY A 365 -26.59 58.48 24.50
CA GLY A 365 -27.76 59.25 24.09
C GLY A 365 -28.69 59.50 25.28
N LEU A 366 -28.97 58.46 26.07
CA LEU A 366 -29.81 58.56 27.27
C LEU A 366 -29.18 59.45 28.34
N LEU A 367 -27.87 59.36 28.58
CA LEU A 367 -27.15 60.26 29.50
C LEU A 367 -27.23 61.72 29.05
N ALA A 368 -27.01 61.99 27.76
CA ALA A 368 -27.10 63.34 27.20
C ALA A 368 -28.52 63.92 27.34
N THR A 369 -29.56 63.11 27.11
CA THR A 369 -30.96 63.50 27.34
C THR A 369 -31.22 63.82 28.81
N ALA A 370 -30.71 63.02 29.75
CA ALA A 370 -30.89 63.26 31.19
C ALA A 370 -30.23 64.58 31.64
N ILE A 371 -29.00 64.86 31.18
CA ILE A 371 -28.29 66.11 31.46
C ILE A 371 -29.05 67.30 30.84
N THR A 372 -29.52 67.16 29.60
CA THR A 372 -30.30 68.19 28.90
C THR A 372 -31.61 68.48 29.61
N ALA A 373 -32.30 67.45 30.11
CA ALA A 373 -33.52 67.62 30.90
C ALA A 373 -33.23 68.31 32.24
N ALA A 374 -32.17 67.92 32.94
CA ALA A 374 -31.79 68.55 34.21
C ALA A 374 -31.46 70.05 34.05
N ILE A 375 -30.78 70.42 32.96
CA ILE A 375 -30.42 71.82 32.67
C ILE A 375 -31.64 72.60 32.12
N GLY A 376 -32.38 72.03 31.18
CA GLY A 376 -33.47 72.69 30.46
C GLY A 376 -34.72 72.95 31.29
N PHE A 377 -34.96 72.15 32.33
CA PHE A 377 -36.12 72.28 33.22
C PHE A 377 -35.82 73.06 34.51
N ASN A 378 -34.72 73.81 34.61
CA ASN A 378 -34.35 74.60 35.80
C ASN A 378 -35.23 75.86 36.03
N LYS A 379 -36.49 75.85 35.56
CA LYS A 379 -37.50 76.90 35.82
C LYS A 379 -38.41 76.45 36.97
N PRO A 380 -38.76 77.34 37.92
CA PRO A 380 -39.51 76.97 39.13
C PRO A 380 -40.88 76.34 38.86
N GLU A 381 -41.53 76.68 37.73
CA GLU A 381 -42.84 76.13 37.32
C GLU A 381 -42.80 74.64 36.96
N ASN A 382 -41.64 74.13 36.52
CA ASN A 382 -41.49 72.75 36.04
C ASN A 382 -40.83 71.82 37.08
N GLN A 383 -40.38 72.39 38.20
CA GLN A 383 -39.70 71.68 39.28
C GLN A 383 -40.46 70.46 39.84
N PRO A 384 -41.82 70.47 39.93
CA PRO A 384 -42.59 69.30 40.40
C PRO A 384 -42.53 68.09 39.47
N TYR A 385 -42.25 68.27 38.18
CA TYR A 385 -42.25 67.19 37.18
C TYR A 385 -40.89 66.49 37.03
N ILE A 386 -39.81 67.14 37.49
CA ILE A 386 -38.43 66.63 37.37
C ILE A 386 -38.25 65.25 38.05
N PRO A 387 -38.74 64.99 39.28
CA PRO A 387 -38.62 63.66 39.90
C PRO A 387 -39.29 62.55 39.09
N TRP A 388 -40.46 62.82 38.51
CA TRP A 388 -41.19 61.85 37.69
C TRP A 388 -40.43 61.51 36.40
N VAL A 389 -39.84 62.51 35.75
CA VAL A 389 -38.97 62.29 34.59
C VAL A 389 -37.76 61.43 34.96
N LEU A 390 -37.14 61.65 36.13
CA LEU A 390 -36.01 60.86 36.61
C LEU A 390 -36.38 59.41 36.95
N TYR A 391 -37.58 59.16 37.49
CA TYR A 391 -38.04 57.80 37.75
C TYR A 391 -38.35 57.04 36.46
N ILE A 392 -39.05 57.68 35.51
CA ILE A 392 -39.32 57.09 34.19
C ILE A 392 -37.99 56.80 33.47
N TYR A 393 -37.04 57.73 33.54
CA TYR A 393 -35.68 57.55 33.02
C TYR A 393 -34.98 56.33 33.63
N SER A 394 -35.00 56.22 34.97
CA SER A 394 -34.34 55.13 35.69
C SER A 394 -34.96 53.78 35.39
N PHE A 395 -36.30 53.72 35.31
CA PHE A 395 -37.02 52.51 34.91
C PHE A 395 -36.69 52.09 33.48
N PHE A 396 -36.71 53.03 32.53
CA PHE A 396 -36.41 52.74 31.13
C PHE A 396 -34.95 52.29 30.95
N SER A 397 -34.00 52.92 31.64
CA SER A 397 -32.58 52.55 31.62
C SER A 397 -32.34 51.12 32.15
N ILE A 398 -32.98 50.76 33.27
CA ILE A 398 -32.91 49.40 33.83
C ILE A 398 -33.56 48.38 32.89
N ALA A 399 -34.77 48.68 32.38
CA ALA A 399 -35.47 47.80 31.45
C ALA A 399 -34.67 47.55 30.16
N LEU A 400 -34.05 48.60 29.60
CA LEU A 400 -33.20 48.52 28.42
C LEU A 400 -31.93 47.70 28.69
N THR A 401 -31.33 47.88 29.87
CA THR A 401 -30.17 47.10 30.32
C THR A 401 -30.51 45.60 30.45
N ILE A 402 -31.66 45.27 31.05
CA ILE A 402 -32.15 43.90 31.19
C ILE A 402 -32.43 43.28 29.81
N TYR A 403 -33.11 44.02 28.94
CA TYR A 403 -33.44 43.57 27.58
C TYR A 403 -32.18 43.24 26.77
N TYR A 404 -31.20 44.15 26.71
CA TYR A 404 -29.96 43.91 25.98
C TYR A 404 -29.09 42.83 26.61
N SER A 405 -29.03 42.74 27.93
CA SER A 405 -28.31 41.66 28.62
C SER A 405 -28.91 40.29 28.27
N THR A 406 -30.24 40.19 28.23
CA THR A 406 -30.96 38.95 27.88
C THR A 406 -30.75 38.58 26.42
N LEU A 407 -30.90 39.54 25.50
CA LEU A 407 -30.69 39.34 24.07
C LEU A 407 -29.25 38.93 23.75
N ALA A 408 -28.27 39.57 24.40
CA ALA A 408 -26.87 39.26 24.18
C ALA A 408 -26.50 37.87 24.74
N ASN A 409 -27.11 37.44 25.86
CA ASN A 409 -26.91 36.10 26.40
C ASN A 409 -27.59 35.01 25.55
N ALA A 410 -28.77 35.29 24.99
CA ALA A 410 -29.48 34.38 24.07
C ALA A 410 -28.68 34.18 22.77
N ASN A 411 -28.22 35.27 22.14
CA ASN A 411 -27.39 35.21 20.94
C ASN A 411 -26.07 34.50 21.19
N LYS A 412 -25.42 34.78 22.33
CA LYS A 412 -24.21 34.06 22.75
C LYS A 412 -24.45 32.55 22.81
N LYS A 413 -25.55 32.11 23.43
CA LYS A 413 -25.86 30.68 23.56
C LYS A 413 -26.06 30.02 22.19
N ALA A 414 -26.85 30.64 21.32
CA ALA A 414 -27.08 30.15 19.96
C ALA A 414 -25.77 30.05 19.16
N ILE A 415 -24.90 31.06 19.25
CA ILE A 415 -23.61 31.09 18.55
C ILE A 415 -22.66 30.01 19.06
N ILE A 416 -22.54 29.84 20.39
CA ILE A 416 -21.67 28.82 21.01
C ILE A 416 -22.18 27.41 20.67
N GLU A 417 -23.49 27.22 20.64
CA GLU A 417 -24.11 25.94 20.30
C GLU A 417 -23.85 25.56 18.83
N ILE A 418 -24.04 26.50 17.90
CA ILE A 418 -23.72 26.31 16.47
C ILE A 418 -22.23 26.00 16.28
N TYR A 419 -21.36 26.72 16.99
CA TYR A 419 -19.92 26.48 16.95
C TYR A 419 -19.55 25.08 17.46
N ASN A 420 -20.01 24.71 18.67
CA ASN A 420 -19.67 23.42 19.29
C ASN A 420 -20.19 22.24 18.47
N LYS A 421 -21.44 22.35 17.96
CA LYS A 421 -22.03 21.31 17.12
C LYS A 421 -21.20 21.06 15.86
N ARG A 422 -20.75 22.13 15.20
CA ARG A 422 -19.96 22.01 13.97
C ARG A 422 -18.52 21.54 14.24
N VAL A 423 -17.88 22.02 15.30
CA VAL A 423 -16.57 21.48 15.73
C VAL A 423 -16.68 19.97 15.99
N ALA A 424 -17.76 19.52 16.62
CA ALA A 424 -18.00 18.09 16.85
C ALA A 424 -18.20 17.32 15.54
N ASP A 425 -18.90 17.87 14.56
CA ASP A 425 -19.06 17.24 13.24
C ASP A 425 -17.72 17.17 12.47
N TYR A 426 -16.82 18.15 12.63
CA TYR A 426 -15.48 18.11 12.04
C TYR A 426 -14.49 17.20 12.77
N LYS A 427 -14.59 17.07 14.10
CA LYS A 427 -13.79 16.11 14.89
C LYS A 427 -14.07 14.65 14.50
N LYS A 428 -15.21 14.36 13.86
CA LYS A 428 -15.52 13.03 13.30
C LYS A 428 -14.76 12.72 12.00
N ILE A 429 -14.25 13.74 11.31
CA ILE A 429 -13.65 13.62 9.97
C ILE A 429 -12.12 13.79 10.03
N PHE A 430 -11.60 14.55 11.00
CA PHE A 430 -10.17 14.85 11.13
C PHE A 430 -9.64 14.50 12.52
N PHE A 431 -8.37 14.08 12.62
CA PHE A 431 -7.70 13.71 13.88
C PHE A 431 -7.84 14.81 14.97
N GLU A 432 -8.24 14.38 16.17
CA GLU A 432 -8.71 15.24 17.29
C GLU A 432 -7.65 16.22 17.81
N ASP A 433 -6.36 15.92 17.67
CA ASP A 433 -5.22 16.62 18.25
C ASP A 433 -4.87 17.96 17.57
N ARG A 434 -5.37 18.19 16.35
CA ARG A 434 -4.98 19.35 15.52
C ARG A 434 -6.07 20.39 15.35
N ILE A 435 -7.34 20.03 15.52
CA ILE A 435 -8.45 20.99 15.52
C ILE A 435 -8.30 21.97 16.68
N ASP A 436 -7.86 21.51 17.85
CA ASP A 436 -7.67 22.36 19.04
C ASP A 436 -6.56 23.43 18.86
N LYS A 437 -5.59 23.18 17.95
CA LYS A 437 -4.58 24.19 17.54
C LYS A 437 -5.14 25.26 16.59
N ILE A 438 -6.11 24.90 15.73
CA ILE A 438 -6.72 25.80 14.73
C ILE A 438 -7.84 26.63 15.35
N THR A 439 -8.67 26.01 16.20
CA THR A 439 -9.74 26.70 16.93
C THR A 439 -9.15 27.69 17.93
N GLY A 440 -8.08 27.29 18.62
CA GLY A 440 -7.37 28.10 19.62
C GLY A 440 -8.30 28.65 20.71
N ASN A 441 -7.72 29.42 21.63
CA ASN A 441 -8.50 30.13 22.66
C ASN A 441 -9.36 31.27 22.11
N SER A 442 -9.63 31.35 20.81
CA SER A 442 -10.30 32.48 20.16
C SER A 442 -11.70 32.72 20.73
N ILE A 443 -12.52 31.67 20.86
CA ILE A 443 -13.87 31.78 21.45
C ILE A 443 -13.83 31.93 22.96
N VAL A 444 -12.91 31.27 23.65
CA VAL A 444 -12.74 31.43 25.11
C VAL A 444 -12.37 32.88 25.44
N MET A 445 -11.47 33.47 24.67
CA MET A 445 -11.02 34.85 24.81
C MET A 445 -12.13 35.85 24.45
N GLN A 446 -12.85 35.63 23.35
CA GLN A 446 -14.03 36.45 23.00
C GLN A 446 -15.15 36.35 24.04
N THR A 447 -15.38 35.15 24.60
CA THR A 447 -16.36 34.94 25.67
C THR A 447 -15.97 35.67 26.95
N LYS A 448 -14.67 35.72 27.26
CA LYS A 448 -14.12 36.44 28.42
C LYS A 448 -14.21 37.96 28.23
N ILE A 449 -13.91 38.46 27.03
CA ILE A 449 -14.06 39.87 26.65
C ILE A 449 -15.54 40.28 26.76
N PHE A 450 -16.44 39.47 26.21
CA PHE A 450 -17.89 39.70 26.27
C PHE A 450 -18.42 39.76 27.71
N ARG A 451 -18.01 38.82 28.58
CA ARG A 451 -18.43 38.83 30.00
C ARG A 451 -17.93 40.08 30.73
N ARG A 452 -16.65 40.44 30.50
CA ARG A 452 -16.08 41.66 31.09
C ARG A 452 -16.83 42.90 30.61
N TYR A 453 -17.16 42.95 29.32
CA TYR A 453 -17.89 44.07 28.73
C TYR A 453 -19.33 44.19 29.24
N LEU A 454 -20.08 43.08 29.29
CA LEU A 454 -21.45 43.06 29.84
C LEU A 454 -21.47 43.54 31.30
N HIS A 455 -20.46 43.16 32.09
CA HIS A 455 -20.29 43.68 33.44
C HIS A 455 -19.98 45.19 33.46
N TRP A 456 -19.15 45.68 32.53
CA TRP A 456 -18.82 47.10 32.40
C TRP A 456 -19.95 47.96 31.83
N THR A 457 -20.97 47.40 31.19
CA THR A 457 -22.15 48.17 30.73
C THR A 457 -23.29 48.14 31.74
N VAL A 458 -23.55 46.98 32.35
CA VAL A 458 -24.67 46.78 33.28
C VAL A 458 -24.46 47.51 34.62
N TRP A 459 -23.26 47.46 35.19
CA TRP A 459 -23.03 48.09 36.51
C TRP A 459 -23.08 49.62 36.46
N PRO A 460 -22.47 50.30 35.48
CA PRO A 460 -22.62 51.75 35.35
C PRO A 460 -24.06 52.17 35.06
N SER A 461 -24.81 51.44 34.23
CA SER A 461 -26.21 51.79 33.95
C SER A 461 -27.09 51.67 35.19
N ILE A 462 -26.86 50.65 36.02
CA ILE A 462 -27.50 50.51 37.33
C ILE A 462 -27.09 51.65 38.27
N ALA A 463 -25.79 51.99 38.32
CA ALA A 463 -25.29 53.07 39.17
C ALA A 463 -25.89 54.43 38.76
N ILE A 464 -25.94 54.75 37.47
CA ILE A 464 -26.56 55.96 36.93
C ILE A 464 -28.05 56.01 37.30
N SER A 465 -28.76 54.88 37.11
CA SER A 465 -30.18 54.80 37.46
C SER A 465 -30.40 54.99 38.96
N LEU A 466 -29.53 54.43 39.81
CA LEU A 466 -29.59 54.63 41.25
C LEU A 466 -29.33 56.09 41.62
N THR A 467 -28.34 56.74 41.01
CA THR A 467 -28.08 58.17 41.24
C THR A 467 -29.26 59.04 40.81
N ALA A 468 -29.89 58.76 39.67
CA ALA A 468 -31.07 59.48 39.20
C ALA A 468 -32.28 59.29 40.14
N ILE A 469 -32.51 58.07 40.65
CA ILE A 469 -33.54 57.80 41.66
C ILE A 469 -33.25 58.58 42.96
N THR A 470 -32.02 58.53 43.46
CA THR A 470 -31.64 59.26 44.69
C THR A 470 -31.83 60.77 44.53
N PHE A 471 -31.45 61.33 43.37
CA PHE A 471 -31.67 62.74 43.07
C PHE A 471 -33.16 63.10 42.97
N GLY A 472 -33.97 62.23 42.35
CA GLY A 472 -35.43 62.37 42.34
C GLY A 472 -36.04 62.36 43.75
N LEU A 473 -35.55 61.49 44.63
CA LEU A 473 -35.98 61.42 46.03
C LEU A 473 -35.59 62.65 46.85
N ILE A 474 -34.41 63.24 46.58
CA ILE A 474 -33.96 64.51 47.18
C ILE A 474 -34.92 65.63 46.76
N LEU A 475 -35.17 65.77 45.45
CA LEU A 475 -36.05 66.80 44.91
C LEU A 475 -37.50 66.67 45.39
N HIS A 476 -37.97 65.43 45.63
CA HIS A 476 -39.31 65.18 46.15
C HIS A 476 -39.42 65.39 47.69
N GLY A 477 -38.33 65.76 48.36
CA GLY A 477 -38.31 66.00 49.82
C GLY A 477 -38.57 64.74 50.65
N VAL A 478 -38.43 63.55 50.07
CA VAL A 478 -38.68 62.28 50.76
C VAL A 478 -37.55 61.99 51.75
N ILE A 479 -36.30 62.35 51.41
CA ILE A 479 -35.14 62.14 52.27
C ILE A 479 -35.21 62.99 53.55
N SER A 480 -35.69 64.23 53.47
CA SER A 480 -35.90 65.06 54.67
C SER A 480 -37.02 64.52 55.57
N LYS A 481 -38.09 63.94 54.99
CA LYS A 481 -39.14 63.21 55.73
C LYS A 481 -38.65 61.91 56.37
N LEU A 482 -37.76 61.18 55.70
CA LEU A 482 -37.16 59.94 56.23
C LEU A 482 -36.19 60.25 57.37
N PHE A 483 -35.39 61.31 57.24
CA PHE A 483 -34.49 61.76 58.28
C PHE A 483 -35.25 62.21 59.54
N SER A 484 -36.37 62.94 59.37
CA SER A 484 -37.21 63.32 60.51
C SER A 484 -37.90 62.12 61.19
N LEU A 485 -38.31 61.10 60.43
CA LEU A 485 -38.83 59.82 60.97
C LEU A 485 -37.77 59.03 61.74
N ILE A 486 -36.54 58.95 61.23
CA ILE A 486 -35.42 58.30 61.92
C ILE A 486 -35.10 59.05 63.21
N GLN A 487 -35.09 60.38 63.19
CA GLN A 487 -34.85 61.21 64.36
C GLN A 487 -35.98 61.07 65.40
N GLN A 488 -37.23 60.91 64.97
CA GLN A 488 -38.36 60.55 65.85
C GLN A 488 -38.20 59.16 66.48
N MET A 489 -37.75 58.15 65.72
CA MET A 489 -37.49 56.82 66.29
C MET A 489 -36.31 56.80 67.25
N ILE A 490 -35.23 57.54 66.96
CA ILE A 490 -34.08 57.69 67.87
C ILE A 490 -34.54 58.35 69.18
N ASN A 491 -35.36 59.40 69.12
CA ASN A 491 -35.92 60.04 70.32
C ASN A 491 -36.86 59.11 71.10
N LEU A 492 -37.63 58.25 70.43
CA LEU A 492 -38.45 57.23 71.07
C LEU A 492 -37.62 56.14 71.76
N ILE A 493 -36.50 55.74 71.17
CA ILE A 493 -35.58 54.76 71.78
C ILE A 493 -34.86 55.37 72.99
N ILE A 494 -34.41 56.63 72.89
CA ILE A 494 -33.74 57.33 74.00
C ILE A 494 -34.71 57.54 75.18
N ASN A 495 -35.96 57.93 74.91
CA ASN A 495 -36.98 58.11 75.96
C ASN A 495 -37.58 56.81 76.50
N GLY A 496 -37.35 55.67 75.84
CA GLY A 496 -37.80 54.34 76.30
C GLY A 496 -36.76 53.59 77.16
N ILE A 497 -35.54 54.13 77.32
CA ILE A 497 -34.45 53.55 78.12
C ILE A 497 -34.22 54.32 79.43
N THR A 498 -34.86 55.49 79.59
CA THR A 498 -35.04 56.20 80.88
C THR A 498 -36.35 55.80 81.52
#